data_AF-A0A8H5TRD4-F1
#
_entry.id   AF-A0A8H5TRD4-F1
#
_cell.length_a   1.000
_cell.length_b   1.000
_cell.length_c   1.000
_cell.angle_alpha   90.00
_cell.angle_beta   90.00
_cell.angle_gamma   90.00
#
_symmetry.space_group_name_H-M   'P 1'
#
loop_
_entity.id
_entity.type
_entity.pdbx_description
1 polymer ?
#
loop_
_entity_poly.entity_id
_entity_poly.type
_entity_poly.pdbx_seq_one_letter_code
_entity_poly.pdbx_strand_id
1 'polypeptide(L)'
;MSATTSPSAGTWTRVRPMVGHRATEDTGGVECRYQNLAALAEYRNFSSEEHRLQDYRHLKIVSTAGPSSQQFRRMVSMNLPKTGKLALLRGKGVEVHVGPRTPSDENIWNLSVNLISQHSEYFKAACLWNTTGKLDLPDHDPIVFSLFVEWIYYTTYDSFMFESGPNIHAKCWVLADYLLCDGLKNYAMGRLFKQHIDAPTLFSSAVSSEDVQYVCGHTAVDSKLRQFYMDFVVDHFADTKMLRGATADWDEILQDDSQARCNVLNKMRYPSRIHPKGLREYLEVNETKKDSHLRVDVGLAGLSMREKENKTIDFNGNSDLGLTGIECQSSVETAPILLSVSPDVNLGPGQVQMDDGKEDVPDTKRSNAGHVRGSPSGEGTSN
;
A
#
# COMPACT_ATOMS: atom_id res chain seq x y z
N MET A 1 9.77 0.19 -53.35
CA MET A 1 8.44 0.17 -52.70
C MET A 1 8.64 -0.33 -51.27
N SER A 2 8.71 0.58 -50.30
CA SER A 2 8.92 0.23 -48.90
C SER A 2 7.58 -0.13 -48.26
N ALA A 3 7.46 -1.37 -47.76
CA ALA A 3 6.26 -1.82 -47.07
C ALA A 3 6.15 -1.09 -45.72
N THR A 4 5.11 -0.27 -45.56
CA THR A 4 4.72 0.32 -44.28
C THR A 4 4.20 -0.80 -43.38
N THR A 5 5.05 -1.26 -42.45
CA THR A 5 4.64 -2.15 -41.36
C THR A 5 3.63 -1.43 -40.48
N SER A 6 2.38 -1.92 -40.50
CA SER A 6 1.33 -1.47 -39.59
C SER A 6 1.74 -1.68 -38.13
N PRO A 7 1.38 -0.77 -37.22
CA PRO A 7 1.77 -0.87 -35.81
C PRO A 7 1.18 -2.15 -35.19
N SER A 8 2.04 -2.99 -34.60
CA SER A 8 1.62 -4.17 -33.84
C SER A 8 1.19 -3.74 -32.44
N ALA A 9 -0.02 -4.11 -32.04
CA ALA A 9 -0.50 -3.93 -30.67
C ALA A 9 -0.25 -5.24 -29.89
N GLY A 10 0.93 -5.36 -29.28
CA GLY A 10 1.31 -6.54 -28.49
C GLY A 10 1.55 -7.79 -29.35
N THR A 11 1.05 -8.93 -28.88
CA THR A 11 1.14 -10.26 -29.49
C THR A 11 0.17 -10.45 -30.67
N TRP A 12 -0.67 -9.46 -30.95
CA TRP A 12 -1.70 -9.50 -31.98
C TRP A 12 -1.36 -8.57 -33.14
N THR A 13 -1.68 -9.05 -34.34
CA THR A 13 -1.68 -8.23 -35.56
C THR A 13 -3.08 -8.07 -36.08
N ARG A 14 -3.38 -6.86 -36.58
CA ARG A 14 -4.59 -6.65 -37.38
C ARG A 14 -4.39 -7.38 -38.70
N VAL A 15 -5.19 -8.41 -38.92
CA VAL A 15 -5.29 -9.03 -40.24
C VAL A 15 -6.04 -8.04 -41.11
N ARG A 16 -5.51 -7.73 -42.30
CA ARG A 16 -6.27 -6.93 -43.27
C ARG A 16 -7.63 -7.60 -43.48
N PRO A 17 -8.73 -6.84 -43.54
CA PRO A 17 -10.04 -7.40 -43.82
C PRO A 17 -9.94 -8.24 -45.10
N MET A 18 -10.19 -9.55 -44.98
CA MET A 18 -10.33 -10.35 -46.19
C MET A 18 -11.57 -9.83 -46.92
N VAL A 19 -11.36 -9.37 -48.15
CA VAL A 19 -12.43 -8.91 -49.03
C VAL A 19 -13.36 -10.10 -49.26
N GLY A 20 -14.51 -10.14 -48.58
CA GLY A 20 -15.52 -11.17 -48.82
C GLY A 20 -16.37 -11.60 -47.62
N HIS A 21 -15.96 -11.38 -46.36
CA HIS A 21 -16.79 -11.73 -45.20
C HIS A 21 -17.51 -10.52 -44.63
N ARG A 22 -18.72 -10.28 -45.14
CA ARG A 22 -19.69 -9.36 -44.54
C ARG A 22 -20.73 -10.20 -43.83
N ALA A 23 -20.60 -10.34 -42.50
CA ALA A 23 -21.66 -10.90 -41.68
C ALA A 23 -22.65 -9.77 -41.39
N THR A 24 -23.80 -9.78 -42.05
CA THR A 24 -24.93 -8.90 -41.71
C THR A 24 -25.75 -9.62 -40.66
N GLU A 25 -25.54 -9.31 -39.39
CA GLU A 25 -26.47 -9.66 -38.32
C GLU A 25 -27.52 -8.55 -38.23
N ASP A 26 -28.78 -8.91 -38.48
CA ASP A 26 -29.92 -7.99 -38.50
C ASP A 26 -30.30 -7.60 -37.07
N THR A 27 -29.53 -6.67 -36.50
CA THR A 27 -29.76 -6.11 -35.17
C THR A 27 -29.88 -4.59 -35.31
N GLY A 28 -31.05 -4.11 -35.75
CA GLY A 28 -31.44 -2.70 -35.58
C GLY A 28 -30.59 -1.66 -36.31
N GLY A 29 -30.04 -1.97 -37.48
CA GLY A 29 -29.46 -0.96 -38.39
C GLY A 29 -28.08 -0.39 -38.01
N VAL A 30 -27.41 -0.92 -36.98
CA VAL A 30 -26.03 -0.55 -36.65
C VAL A 30 -25.08 -1.53 -37.33
N GLU A 31 -24.36 -1.07 -38.36
CA GLU A 31 -23.34 -1.87 -39.05
C GLU A 31 -22.12 -2.08 -38.14
N CYS A 32 -22.10 -3.19 -37.40
CA CYS A 32 -20.94 -3.59 -36.60
C CYS A 32 -19.85 -4.18 -37.49
N ARG A 33 -18.72 -3.45 -37.64
CA ARG A 33 -17.56 -3.91 -38.40
C ARG A 33 -16.60 -4.68 -37.49
N TYR A 34 -16.70 -6.01 -37.50
CA TYR A 34 -15.74 -6.88 -36.81
C TYR A 34 -14.37 -6.86 -37.50
N GLN A 35 -13.30 -6.64 -36.73
CA GLN A 35 -11.92 -6.76 -37.20
C GLN A 35 -11.34 -8.08 -36.70
N ASN A 36 -10.84 -8.91 -37.62
CA ASN A 36 -10.15 -10.14 -37.24
C ASN A 36 -8.74 -9.82 -36.72
N LEU A 37 -8.46 -10.27 -35.51
CA LEU A 37 -7.12 -10.25 -34.92
C LEU A 37 -6.52 -11.64 -35.08
N ALA A 38 -5.23 -11.70 -35.45
CA ALA A 38 -4.47 -12.94 -35.43
C ALA A 38 -3.22 -12.76 -34.58
N ALA A 39 -2.89 -13.80 -33.83
CA ALA A 39 -1.62 -13.89 -33.13
C ALA A 39 -0.47 -13.76 -34.14
N LEU A 40 0.58 -13.01 -33.78
CA LEU A 40 1.85 -13.04 -34.53
C LEU A 40 2.34 -14.48 -34.63
N ALA A 41 3.04 -14.79 -35.72
CA ALA A 41 3.55 -16.14 -35.96
C ALA A 41 4.38 -16.70 -34.79
N GLU A 42 5.11 -15.82 -34.11
CA GLU A 42 5.94 -16.10 -32.93
C GLU A 42 5.13 -16.53 -31.70
N TYR A 43 3.88 -16.09 -31.61
CA TYR A 43 2.98 -16.34 -30.46
C TYR A 43 1.83 -17.27 -30.82
N ARG A 44 1.84 -17.89 -32.01
CA ARG A 44 0.70 -18.69 -32.50
C ARG A 44 0.35 -19.89 -31.61
N ASN A 45 1.31 -20.37 -30.83
CA ASN A 45 1.15 -21.51 -29.94
C ASN A 45 0.89 -21.11 -28.48
N PHE A 46 0.72 -19.82 -28.20
CA PHE A 46 0.44 -19.36 -26.84
C PHE A 46 -1.02 -19.70 -26.49
N SER A 47 -1.23 -20.14 -25.26
CA SER A 47 -2.55 -20.14 -24.65
C SER A 47 -3.06 -18.70 -24.50
N SER A 48 -4.37 -18.53 -24.30
CA SER A 48 -4.97 -17.21 -24.08
C SER A 48 -4.35 -16.45 -22.91
N GLU A 49 -3.92 -17.16 -21.85
CA GLU A 49 -3.27 -16.56 -20.68
C GLU A 49 -1.81 -16.16 -20.97
N GLU A 50 -1.07 -16.95 -21.77
CA GLU A 50 0.28 -16.59 -22.19
C GLU A 50 0.28 -15.36 -23.10
N HIS A 51 -0.74 -15.21 -23.96
CA HIS A 51 -0.96 -13.98 -24.73
C HIS A 51 -1.15 -12.77 -23.83
N ARG A 52 -2.04 -12.87 -22.83
CA ARG A 52 -2.27 -11.80 -21.83
C ARG A 52 -0.99 -11.42 -21.10
N LEU A 53 -0.24 -12.41 -20.60
CA LEU A 53 1.02 -12.18 -19.89
C LEU A 53 2.06 -11.47 -20.75
N GLN A 54 2.15 -11.82 -22.03
CA GLN A 54 3.13 -11.22 -22.94
C GLN A 54 2.72 -9.80 -23.33
N ASP A 55 1.44 -9.54 -23.60
CA ASP A 55 0.92 -8.19 -23.84
C ASP A 55 1.17 -7.27 -22.64
N TYR A 56 0.96 -7.77 -21.42
CA TYR A 56 1.22 -7.03 -20.18
C TYR A 56 2.70 -6.65 -20.03
N ARG A 57 3.62 -7.55 -20.40
CA ARG A 57 5.07 -7.25 -20.42
C ARG A 57 5.41 -6.15 -21.42
N HIS A 58 4.83 -6.17 -22.62
CA HIS A 58 5.08 -5.16 -23.63
C HIS A 58 4.61 -3.77 -23.19
N LEU A 59 3.44 -3.67 -22.56
CA LEU A 59 2.95 -2.41 -21.97
C LEU A 59 3.90 -1.88 -20.89
N LYS A 60 4.45 -2.77 -20.06
CA LYS A 60 5.40 -2.39 -19.01
C LYS A 60 6.74 -1.89 -19.55
N ILE A 61 7.25 -2.47 -20.64
CA ILE A 61 8.51 -2.03 -21.27
C ILE A 61 8.36 -0.61 -21.85
N VAL A 62 7.22 -0.33 -22.49
CA VAL A 62 6.94 1.00 -23.05
C VAL A 62 6.77 2.05 -21.93
N SER A 63 6.21 1.66 -20.78
CA SER A 63 6.00 2.57 -19.64
C SER A 63 7.24 2.81 -18.77
N THR A 64 8.23 1.91 -18.79
CA THR A 64 9.40 1.96 -17.87
C THR A 64 10.70 2.50 -18.46
N ALA A 65 10.64 3.34 -19.50
CA ALA A 65 11.81 4.02 -20.07
C ALA A 65 12.44 5.11 -19.16
N GLY A 66 12.39 4.93 -17.83
CA GLY A 66 13.06 5.76 -16.82
C GLY A 66 14.18 4.97 -16.10
N PRO A 67 15.36 5.56 -15.86
CA PRO A 67 16.57 4.83 -15.44
C PRO A 67 16.59 4.30 -13.98
N SER A 68 15.57 4.50 -13.14
CA SER A 68 15.64 4.23 -11.69
C SER A 68 15.08 2.86 -11.22
N SER A 69 14.70 1.96 -12.13
CA SER A 69 13.98 0.72 -11.79
C SER A 69 14.87 -0.56 -11.75
N GLN A 70 16.13 -0.49 -12.20
CA GLN A 70 17.00 -1.68 -12.32
C GLN A 70 17.64 -2.16 -11.00
N GLN A 71 17.90 -1.27 -10.03
CA GLN A 71 18.57 -1.66 -8.78
C GLN A 71 17.69 -2.52 -7.86
N PHE A 72 16.37 -2.28 -7.82
CA PHE A 72 15.47 -3.02 -6.95
C PHE A 72 15.22 -4.47 -7.43
N ARG A 73 15.24 -4.69 -8.75
CA ARG A 73 15.13 -6.04 -9.34
C ARG A 73 16.22 -7.00 -8.87
N ARG A 74 17.39 -6.50 -8.43
CA ARG A 74 18.49 -7.33 -7.93
C ARG A 74 18.36 -7.71 -6.45
N MET A 75 17.66 -6.92 -5.62
CA MET A 75 17.57 -7.21 -4.18
C MET A 75 16.38 -8.08 -3.78
N VAL A 76 15.31 -8.10 -4.58
CA VAL A 76 14.14 -8.99 -4.38
C VAL A 76 14.03 -10.04 -5.48
N SER A 77 15.10 -10.26 -6.25
CA SER A 77 15.18 -11.41 -7.16
C SER A 77 15.32 -12.68 -6.35
N MET A 78 14.18 -13.17 -5.83
CA MET A 78 14.04 -14.60 -5.62
C MET A 78 14.29 -15.22 -6.99
N ASN A 79 15.44 -15.86 -7.14
CA ASN A 79 15.83 -16.60 -8.33
C ASN A 79 14.85 -17.76 -8.52
N LEU A 80 13.67 -17.47 -9.05
CA LEU A 80 12.71 -18.51 -9.41
C LEU A 80 13.23 -19.12 -10.71
N PRO A 81 13.64 -20.41 -10.73
CA PRO A 81 14.06 -21.06 -11.95
C PRO A 81 12.94 -20.94 -12.99
N LYS A 82 13.26 -20.37 -14.16
CA LYS A 82 12.29 -20.03 -15.22
C LYS A 82 11.43 -21.23 -15.67
N THR A 83 11.93 -22.45 -15.48
CA THR A 83 11.24 -23.70 -15.80
C THR A 83 10.19 -24.13 -14.75
N GLY A 84 10.24 -23.58 -13.53
CA GLY A 84 9.30 -23.93 -12.45
C GLY A 84 8.00 -23.11 -12.44
N LYS A 85 7.96 -21.94 -13.08
CA LYS A 85 6.83 -21.01 -12.92
C LYS A 85 5.52 -21.51 -13.54
N LEU A 86 5.60 -22.19 -14.68
CA LEU A 86 4.42 -22.80 -15.31
C LEU A 86 3.85 -23.96 -14.49
N ALA A 87 4.67 -24.64 -13.68
CA ALA A 87 4.19 -25.70 -12.81
C ALA A 87 3.26 -25.18 -11.71
N LEU A 88 3.44 -23.93 -11.27
CA LEU A 88 2.60 -23.26 -10.27
C LEU A 88 1.21 -22.91 -10.78
N LEU A 89 1.08 -22.69 -12.09
CA LEU A 89 -0.20 -22.38 -12.72
C LEU A 89 -1.04 -23.64 -12.99
N ARG A 90 -0.44 -24.83 -12.86
CA ARG A 90 -1.15 -26.10 -12.98
C ARG A 90 -1.80 -26.47 -11.65
N GLY A 91 -2.91 -27.20 -11.71
CA GLY A 91 -3.54 -27.82 -10.54
C GLY A 91 -4.97 -27.36 -10.31
N LYS A 92 -5.47 -27.59 -9.09
CA LYS A 92 -6.81 -27.20 -8.65
C LYS A 92 -6.89 -25.67 -8.59
N GLY A 93 -7.95 -25.10 -9.14
CA GLY A 93 -8.31 -23.70 -8.95
C GLY A 93 -9.06 -23.48 -7.63
N VAL A 94 -8.93 -22.28 -7.08
CA VAL A 94 -9.71 -21.81 -5.93
C VAL A 94 -10.26 -20.43 -6.25
N GLU A 95 -11.53 -20.23 -5.88
CA GLU A 95 -12.25 -18.97 -6.01
C GLU A 95 -12.04 -18.17 -4.74
N VAL A 96 -11.50 -16.95 -4.83
CA VAL A 96 -11.25 -16.06 -3.70
C VAL A 96 -12.17 -14.85 -3.81
N HIS A 97 -13.02 -14.64 -2.80
CA HIS A 97 -13.98 -13.54 -2.70
C HIS A 97 -13.40 -12.49 -1.76
N VAL A 98 -13.32 -11.23 -2.17
CA VAL A 98 -12.71 -10.16 -1.37
C VAL A 98 -13.67 -9.00 -1.16
N GLY A 99 -13.69 -8.44 0.04
CA GLY A 99 -14.59 -7.34 0.37
C GLY A 99 -16.00 -7.80 0.76
N PRO A 100 -16.97 -6.88 0.85
CA PRO A 100 -18.24 -7.13 1.51
C PRO A 100 -18.96 -8.39 0.99
N ARG A 101 -19.67 -9.08 1.89
CA ARG A 101 -20.37 -10.35 1.61
C ARG A 101 -21.39 -10.31 0.48
N THR A 102 -21.79 -9.14 -0.01
CA THR A 102 -22.58 -9.01 -1.24
C THR A 102 -21.61 -9.10 -2.42
N PRO A 103 -21.48 -10.27 -3.07
CA PRO A 103 -20.49 -10.46 -4.10
C PRO A 103 -20.83 -9.57 -5.29
N SER A 104 -19.94 -8.64 -5.60
CA SER A 104 -19.81 -8.15 -6.97
C SER A 104 -18.92 -9.15 -7.69
N ASP A 105 -19.28 -9.53 -8.93
CA ASP A 105 -18.45 -10.42 -9.75
C ASP A 105 -17.04 -9.84 -9.98
N GLU A 106 -16.87 -8.53 -9.82
CA GLU A 106 -15.60 -7.81 -9.90
C GLU A 106 -14.63 -8.12 -8.75
N ASN A 107 -15.14 -8.70 -7.66
CA ASN A 107 -14.38 -9.00 -6.43
C ASN A 107 -14.09 -10.50 -6.27
N ILE A 108 -14.08 -11.25 -7.37
CA ILE A 108 -13.85 -12.69 -7.39
C ILE A 108 -12.61 -13.00 -8.24
N TRP A 109 -11.64 -13.70 -7.64
CA TRP A 109 -10.44 -14.17 -8.33
C TRP A 109 -10.39 -15.68 -8.40
N ASN A 110 -10.07 -16.21 -9.57
CA ASN A 110 -9.82 -17.64 -9.77
C ASN A 110 -8.31 -17.86 -9.85
N LEU A 111 -7.74 -18.46 -8.81
CA LEU A 111 -6.28 -18.63 -8.66
C LEU A 111 -5.91 -20.11 -8.54
N SER A 112 -4.73 -20.48 -9.02
CA SER A 112 -4.20 -21.83 -8.79
C SER A 112 -3.82 -21.99 -7.32
N VAL A 113 -4.26 -23.09 -6.69
CA VAL A 113 -3.88 -23.44 -5.31
C VAL A 113 -2.37 -23.52 -5.17
N ASN A 114 -1.66 -24.09 -6.15
CA ASN A 114 -0.21 -24.21 -6.12
C ASN A 114 0.50 -22.86 -6.15
N LEU A 115 -0.05 -21.89 -6.89
CA LEU A 115 0.51 -20.54 -6.99
C LEU A 115 0.37 -19.81 -5.66
N ILE A 116 -0.84 -19.72 -5.10
CA ILE A 116 -1.06 -18.95 -3.88
C ILE A 116 -0.44 -19.61 -2.65
N SER A 117 -0.43 -20.95 -2.60
CA SER A 117 0.17 -21.70 -1.48
C SER A 117 1.69 -21.59 -1.45
N GLN A 118 2.34 -21.33 -2.58
CA GLN A 118 3.78 -21.08 -2.59
C GLN A 118 4.13 -19.74 -1.94
N HIS A 119 3.27 -18.75 -2.08
CA HIS A 119 3.56 -17.38 -1.65
C HIS A 119 2.98 -17.06 -0.26
N SER A 120 1.95 -17.78 0.19
CA SER A 120 1.22 -17.49 1.42
C SER A 120 0.98 -18.76 2.22
N GLU A 121 1.53 -18.80 3.43
CA GLU A 121 1.28 -19.92 4.36
C GLU A 121 -0.18 -19.93 4.83
N TYR A 122 -0.84 -18.76 4.89
CA TYR A 122 -2.29 -18.67 5.12
C TYR A 122 -3.06 -19.44 4.04
N PHE A 123 -2.83 -19.15 2.75
CA PHE A 123 -3.54 -19.83 1.68
C PHE A 123 -3.20 -21.32 1.58
N LYS A 124 -1.94 -21.68 1.84
CA LYS A 124 -1.52 -23.09 1.92
C LYS A 124 -2.31 -23.85 2.97
N ALA A 125 -2.48 -23.27 4.18
CA ALA A 125 -3.31 -23.87 5.22
C ALA A 125 -4.80 -23.86 4.84
N ALA A 126 -5.33 -22.74 4.36
CA ALA A 126 -6.74 -22.59 4.01
C ALA A 126 -7.18 -23.55 2.89
N CYS A 127 -6.34 -23.75 1.87
CA CYS A 127 -6.63 -24.67 0.77
C CYS A 127 -6.59 -26.16 1.18
N LEU A 128 -5.87 -26.53 2.24
CA LEU A 128 -5.86 -27.92 2.75
C LEU A 128 -7.21 -28.31 3.35
N TRP A 129 -7.86 -27.38 4.04
CA TRP A 129 -9.14 -27.62 4.73
C TRP A 129 -10.37 -27.25 3.88
N ASN A 130 -10.17 -26.53 2.78
CA ASN A 130 -11.25 -26.06 1.94
C ASN A 130 -11.66 -27.09 0.87
N THR A 131 -12.70 -27.87 1.18
CA THR A 131 -13.32 -28.80 0.23
C THR A 131 -14.12 -28.08 -0.84
N THR A 132 -14.74 -26.95 -0.51
CA THR A 132 -15.65 -26.17 -1.38
C THR A 132 -14.94 -25.48 -2.53
N GLY A 133 -13.63 -25.21 -2.38
CA GLY A 133 -12.85 -24.47 -3.38
C GLY A 133 -13.17 -22.97 -3.41
N LYS A 134 -13.79 -22.43 -2.36
CA LYS A 134 -14.10 -21.00 -2.19
C LYS A 134 -13.49 -20.46 -0.91
N LEU A 135 -12.81 -19.31 -0.97
CA LEU A 135 -12.21 -18.64 0.17
C LEU A 135 -12.74 -17.21 0.28
N ASP A 136 -13.21 -16.82 1.46
CA ASP A 136 -13.77 -15.50 1.69
C ASP A 136 -12.81 -14.63 2.50
N LEU A 137 -12.65 -13.38 2.05
CA LEU A 137 -11.83 -12.33 2.67
C LEU A 137 -12.69 -11.05 2.83
N PRO A 138 -13.72 -11.07 3.68
CA PRO A 138 -14.78 -10.06 3.66
C PRO A 138 -14.33 -8.67 4.12
N ASP A 139 -13.32 -8.60 4.97
CA ASP A 139 -12.85 -7.36 5.61
C ASP A 139 -11.66 -6.74 4.87
N HIS A 140 -11.31 -7.26 3.69
CA HIS A 140 -10.17 -6.82 2.92
C HIS A 140 -10.57 -6.02 1.68
N ASP A 141 -9.72 -5.07 1.31
CA ASP A 141 -9.92 -4.21 0.15
C ASP A 141 -9.62 -4.97 -1.15
N PRO A 142 -10.60 -5.10 -2.08
CA PRO A 142 -10.42 -5.73 -3.40
C PRO A 142 -9.24 -5.16 -4.19
N ILE A 143 -8.98 -3.85 -4.08
CA ILE A 143 -7.89 -3.18 -4.78
C ILE A 143 -6.55 -3.67 -4.23
N VAL A 144 -6.40 -3.72 -2.91
CA VAL A 144 -5.16 -4.19 -2.26
C VAL A 144 -4.91 -5.66 -2.60
N PHE A 145 -5.97 -6.48 -2.63
CA PHE A 145 -5.85 -7.88 -3.05
C PHE A 145 -5.45 -8.01 -4.52
N SER A 146 -5.96 -7.17 -5.41
CA SER A 146 -5.54 -7.16 -6.81
C SER A 146 -4.02 -6.91 -6.97
N LEU A 147 -3.43 -6.08 -6.11
CA LEU A 147 -1.97 -5.83 -6.09
C LEU A 147 -1.19 -7.04 -5.57
N PHE A 148 -1.73 -7.79 -4.60
CA PHE A 148 -1.16 -9.07 -4.21
C PHE A 148 -1.18 -10.07 -5.38
N VAL A 149 -2.30 -10.15 -6.12
CA VAL A 149 -2.40 -11.00 -7.31
C VAL A 149 -1.38 -10.57 -8.36
N GLU A 150 -1.27 -9.28 -8.69
CA GLU A 150 -0.24 -8.78 -9.60
C GLU A 150 1.17 -9.20 -9.11
N TRP A 151 1.42 -9.05 -7.80
CA TRP A 151 2.71 -9.40 -7.21
C TRP A 151 3.05 -10.89 -7.30
N ILE A 152 2.13 -11.82 -7.03
CA ILE A 152 2.44 -13.26 -7.16
C ILE A 152 2.72 -13.64 -8.62
N TYR A 153 2.08 -12.98 -9.58
CA TYR A 153 2.34 -13.22 -11.01
C TYR A 153 3.64 -12.57 -11.49
N TYR A 154 4.00 -11.38 -11.02
CA TYR A 154 5.10 -10.61 -11.61
C TYR A 154 6.25 -10.30 -10.65
N THR A 155 6.15 -10.67 -9.37
CA THR A 155 7.07 -10.30 -8.27
C THR A 155 7.20 -8.77 -8.06
N THR A 156 6.23 -8.03 -8.59
CA THR A 156 6.13 -6.58 -8.52
C THR A 156 4.68 -6.21 -8.77
N TYR A 157 4.21 -5.11 -8.17
CA TYR A 157 2.93 -4.52 -8.53
C TYR A 157 3.09 -3.03 -8.85
N ASP A 158 2.10 -2.46 -9.50
CA ASP A 158 2.06 -1.04 -9.82
C ASP A 158 0.97 -0.30 -9.03
N SER A 159 1.22 0.96 -8.66
CA SER A 159 0.37 1.72 -7.73
C SER A 159 -0.08 3.07 -8.27
N PHE A 160 0.14 3.37 -9.56
CA PHE A 160 -0.07 4.70 -10.14
C PHE A 160 -1.53 5.21 -10.17
N MET A 161 -2.50 4.43 -9.70
CA MET A 161 -3.94 4.74 -9.87
C MET A 161 -4.69 5.02 -8.57
N PHE A 162 -4.02 5.06 -7.41
CA PHE A 162 -4.71 5.09 -6.12
C PHE A 162 -4.28 6.28 -5.27
N GLU A 163 -5.10 7.33 -5.25
CA GLU A 163 -4.79 8.60 -4.56
C GLU A 163 -5.72 8.91 -3.36
N SER A 164 -6.62 8.01 -2.97
CA SER A 164 -7.54 8.23 -1.85
C SER A 164 -7.23 7.34 -0.65
N GLY A 165 -7.03 7.99 0.50
CA GLY A 165 -6.89 7.35 1.81
C GLY A 165 -5.46 6.90 2.14
N PRO A 166 -5.33 5.96 3.10
CA PRO A 166 -4.02 5.51 3.58
C PRO A 166 -3.16 4.91 2.46
N ASN A 167 -1.86 5.10 2.59
CA ASN A 167 -0.84 4.69 1.63
C ASN A 167 -1.05 3.23 1.19
N ILE A 168 -1.20 3.05 -0.12
CA ILE A 168 -1.50 1.75 -0.70
C ILE A 168 -0.42 0.68 -0.41
N HIS A 169 0.84 1.08 -0.26
CA HIS A 169 1.92 0.17 0.11
C HIS A 169 1.83 -0.25 1.58
N ALA A 170 1.38 0.63 2.48
CA ALA A 170 1.09 0.25 3.86
C ALA A 170 -0.07 -0.74 3.93
N LYS A 171 -1.16 -0.51 3.18
CA LYS A 171 -2.28 -1.46 3.05
C LYS A 171 -1.82 -2.82 2.51
N CYS A 172 -0.97 -2.83 1.49
CA CYS A 172 -0.39 -4.07 0.95
C CYS A 172 0.46 -4.81 2.00
N TRP A 173 1.21 -4.08 2.82
CA TRP A 173 2.00 -4.68 3.90
C TRP A 173 1.09 -5.34 4.94
N VAL A 174 0.02 -4.66 5.37
CA VAL A 174 -0.98 -5.21 6.31
C VAL A 174 -1.65 -6.46 5.76
N LEU A 175 -2.07 -6.44 4.49
CA LEU A 175 -2.62 -7.63 3.83
C LEU A 175 -1.59 -8.77 3.80
N ALA A 176 -0.32 -8.46 3.48
CA ALA A 176 0.74 -9.45 3.43
C ALA A 176 1.01 -10.09 4.79
N ASP A 177 0.93 -9.32 5.88
CA ASP A 177 1.05 -9.82 7.25
C ASP A 177 -0.09 -10.80 7.59
N TYR A 178 -1.34 -10.42 7.28
CA TYR A 178 -2.49 -11.30 7.43
C TYR A 178 -2.33 -12.61 6.63
N LEU A 179 -1.85 -12.50 5.38
CA LEU A 179 -1.63 -13.65 4.50
C LEU A 179 -0.36 -14.46 4.83
N LEU A 180 0.41 -14.08 5.86
CA LEU A 180 1.68 -14.70 6.21
C LEU A 180 2.63 -14.76 4.98
N CYS A 181 2.76 -13.64 4.27
CA CYS A 181 3.48 -13.49 3.02
C CYS A 181 4.66 -12.51 3.16
N ASP A 182 5.76 -12.99 3.75
CA ASP A 182 6.95 -12.16 4.02
C ASP A 182 7.56 -11.54 2.76
N GLY A 183 7.47 -12.25 1.63
CA GLY A 183 7.92 -11.73 0.34
C GLY A 183 7.19 -10.46 -0.08
N LEU A 184 5.86 -10.40 0.13
CA LEU A 184 5.07 -9.20 -0.16
C LEU A 184 5.30 -8.12 0.91
N LYS A 185 5.41 -8.48 2.21
CA LYS A 185 5.74 -7.53 3.29
C LYS A 185 7.04 -6.77 2.95
N ASN A 186 8.08 -7.51 2.59
CA ASN A 186 9.38 -6.95 2.25
C ASN A 186 9.33 -6.09 0.97
N TYR A 187 8.57 -6.53 -0.03
CA TYR A 187 8.37 -5.74 -1.24
C TYR A 187 7.65 -4.42 -0.96
N ALA A 188 6.55 -4.46 -0.18
CA ALA A 188 5.76 -3.29 0.20
C ALA A 188 6.57 -2.31 1.06
N MET A 189 7.34 -2.81 2.04
CA MET A 189 8.25 -1.99 2.85
C MET A 189 9.31 -1.30 1.98
N GLY A 190 9.88 -2.01 1.01
CA GLY A 190 10.80 -1.43 0.04
C GLY A 190 10.20 -0.30 -0.80
N ARG A 191 8.91 -0.41 -1.15
CA ARG A 191 8.18 0.64 -1.87
C ARG A 191 7.94 1.87 -0.98
N LEU A 192 7.54 1.67 0.27
CA LEU A 192 7.40 2.74 1.26
C LEU A 192 8.71 3.49 1.48
N PHE A 193 9.80 2.77 1.70
CA PHE A 193 11.12 3.36 1.89
C PHE A 193 11.55 4.18 0.67
N LYS A 194 11.36 3.63 -0.54
CA LYS A 194 11.67 4.37 -1.77
C LYS A 194 10.82 5.64 -1.92
N GLN A 195 9.55 5.57 -1.55
CA GLN A 195 8.61 6.68 -1.67
C GLN A 195 8.94 7.82 -0.70
N HIS A 196 9.32 7.50 0.54
CA HIS A 196 9.46 8.51 1.61
C HIS A 196 10.92 8.90 1.90
N ILE A 197 11.89 8.03 1.63
CA ILE A 197 13.31 8.26 1.94
C ILE A 197 14.15 8.51 0.68
N ASP A 198 14.06 7.65 -0.33
CA ASP A 198 14.98 7.69 -1.49
C ASP A 198 14.59 8.67 -2.59
N ALA A 199 13.38 9.27 -2.55
CA ALA A 199 12.86 10.14 -3.61
C ALA A 199 12.78 11.64 -3.22
N PRO A 200 13.88 12.29 -2.81
CA PRO A 200 13.84 13.55 -2.05
C PRO A 200 13.37 14.81 -2.79
N THR A 201 13.09 14.80 -4.11
CA THR A 201 13.04 16.07 -4.86
C THR A 201 11.84 16.34 -5.75
N LEU A 202 11.00 15.36 -6.12
CA LEU A 202 9.84 15.63 -7.01
C LEU A 202 8.57 14.81 -6.71
N PHE A 203 8.70 13.65 -6.07
CA PHE A 203 7.56 12.75 -5.82
C PHE A 203 7.56 12.15 -4.41
N SER A 204 8.34 12.73 -3.47
CA SER A 204 8.23 12.31 -2.07
C SER A 204 6.85 12.68 -1.59
N SER A 205 6.03 11.67 -1.32
CA SER A 205 4.75 11.88 -0.67
C SER A 205 5.02 12.11 0.80
N ALA A 206 4.57 13.23 1.33
CA ALA A 206 4.54 13.41 2.77
C ALA A 206 3.73 12.27 3.41
N VAL A 207 4.16 11.82 4.59
CA VAL A 207 3.40 10.88 5.41
C VAL A 207 2.26 11.66 6.08
N SER A 208 1.04 11.19 5.91
CA SER A 208 -0.13 11.80 6.55
C SER A 208 -0.40 11.22 7.94
N SER A 209 -1.11 11.94 8.80
CA SER A 209 -1.63 11.41 10.07
C SER A 209 -2.55 10.20 9.83
N GLU A 210 -3.34 10.20 8.75
CA GLU A 210 -4.19 9.08 8.34
C GLU A 210 -3.38 7.80 8.04
N ASP A 211 -2.21 7.93 7.41
CA ASP A 211 -1.32 6.78 7.16
C ASP A 211 -0.87 6.14 8.47
N VAL A 212 -0.44 6.96 9.43
CA VAL A 212 0.09 6.50 10.72
C VAL A 212 -1.02 5.92 11.58
N GLN A 213 -2.19 6.56 11.60
CA GLN A 213 -3.37 6.07 12.33
C GLN A 213 -3.83 4.72 11.76
N TYR A 214 -3.87 4.58 10.43
CA TYR A 214 -4.17 3.31 9.78
C TYR A 214 -3.19 2.22 10.23
N VAL A 215 -1.88 2.48 10.16
CA VAL A 215 -0.86 1.51 10.56
C VAL A 215 -0.99 1.13 12.04
N CYS A 216 -1.21 2.10 12.93
CA CYS A 216 -1.37 1.83 14.37
C CYS A 216 -2.61 0.98 14.66
N GLY A 217 -3.72 1.19 13.94
CA GLY A 217 -4.96 0.44 14.12
C GLY A 217 -4.94 -0.96 13.52
N HIS A 218 -4.03 -1.25 12.58
CA HIS A 218 -4.03 -2.51 11.83
C HIS A 218 -2.77 -3.37 12.02
N THR A 219 -1.84 -2.96 12.88
CA THR A 219 -0.61 -3.72 13.14
C THR A 219 -0.28 -3.81 14.61
N ALA A 220 0.48 -4.84 14.97
CA ALA A 220 1.04 -4.97 16.32
C ALA A 220 2.02 -3.82 16.63
N VAL A 221 2.16 -3.50 17.92
CA VAL A 221 3.02 -2.42 18.43
C VAL A 221 4.48 -2.60 18.00
N ASP A 222 4.94 -3.84 17.93
CA ASP A 222 6.30 -4.25 17.55
C ASP A 222 6.48 -4.56 16.07
N SER A 223 5.45 -4.33 15.25
CA SER A 223 5.53 -4.59 13.81
C SER A 223 6.55 -3.67 13.12
N LYS A 224 7.22 -4.20 12.09
CA LYS A 224 8.19 -3.43 11.29
C LYS A 224 7.57 -2.24 10.58
N LEU A 225 6.30 -2.36 10.16
CA LEU A 225 5.57 -1.26 9.52
C LEU A 225 5.35 -0.10 10.50
N ARG A 226 4.83 -0.39 11.70
CA ARG A 226 4.63 0.63 12.73
C ARG A 226 5.95 1.27 13.15
N GLN A 227 7.00 0.45 13.32
CA GLN A 227 8.34 0.96 13.61
C GLN A 227 8.83 1.94 12.54
N PHE A 228 8.69 1.60 11.25
CA PHE A 228 9.09 2.48 10.15
C PHE A 228 8.37 3.84 10.20
N TYR A 229 7.05 3.84 10.35
CA TYR A 229 6.28 5.08 10.39
C TYR A 229 6.59 5.92 11.64
N MET A 230 6.76 5.30 12.81
CA MET A 230 7.09 6.02 14.04
C MET A 230 8.51 6.61 14.00
N ASP A 231 9.49 5.86 13.49
CA ASP A 231 10.85 6.39 13.28
C ASP A 231 10.81 7.58 12.31
N PHE A 232 10.05 7.48 11.21
CA PHE A 232 9.87 8.58 10.26
C PHE A 232 9.23 9.82 10.91
N VAL A 233 8.16 9.66 11.69
CA VAL A 233 7.50 10.75 12.42
C VAL A 233 8.48 11.41 13.39
N VAL A 234 9.26 10.63 14.15
CA VAL A 234 10.24 11.16 15.11
C VAL A 234 11.27 12.05 14.41
N ASP A 235 11.80 11.64 13.27
CA ASP A 235 12.85 12.43 12.59
C ASP A 235 12.34 13.64 11.85
N HIS A 236 11.09 13.59 11.39
CA HIS A 236 10.50 14.62 10.55
C HIS A 236 9.40 15.42 11.26
N PHE A 237 9.23 15.29 12.59
CA PHE A 237 8.15 15.94 13.34
C PHE A 237 8.05 17.46 13.12
N ALA A 238 9.19 18.13 12.97
CA ALA A 238 9.25 19.57 12.74
C ALA A 238 9.18 19.97 11.26
N ASP A 239 9.16 19.01 10.33
CA ASP A 239 9.16 19.25 8.88
C ASP A 239 7.77 19.02 8.27
N THR A 240 7.02 20.11 8.13
CA THR A 240 5.66 20.12 7.54
C THR A 240 5.62 19.74 6.06
N LYS A 241 6.78 19.64 5.38
CA LYS A 241 6.83 19.12 4.00
C LYS A 241 6.87 17.59 3.98
N MET A 242 7.35 16.98 5.05
CA MET A 242 7.50 15.53 5.18
C MET A 242 6.33 14.90 5.94
N LEU A 243 5.67 15.66 6.82
CA LEU A 243 4.47 15.24 7.55
C LEU A 243 3.27 16.12 7.21
N ARG A 244 2.13 15.50 6.86
CA ARG A 244 0.84 16.16 6.64
C ARG A 244 -0.16 15.77 7.73
N GLY A 245 -1.05 16.69 8.11
CA GLY A 245 -2.08 16.47 9.14
C GLY A 245 -2.18 17.65 10.09
N ALA A 246 -3.25 17.71 10.88
CA ALA A 246 -3.39 18.72 11.91
C ALA A 246 -2.54 18.36 13.15
N THR A 247 -2.11 19.37 13.90
CA THR A 247 -1.37 19.15 15.16
C THR A 247 -2.16 18.32 16.16
N ALA A 248 -3.50 18.46 16.17
CA ALA A 248 -4.38 17.68 17.04
C ALA A 248 -4.31 16.17 16.72
N ASP A 249 -4.35 15.80 15.44
CA ASP A 249 -4.25 14.41 15.00
C ASP A 249 -2.90 13.80 15.44
N TRP A 250 -1.82 14.56 15.28
CA TRP A 250 -0.49 14.11 15.71
C TRP A 250 -0.37 13.99 17.23
N ASP A 251 -0.99 14.89 17.99
CA ASP A 251 -1.02 14.80 19.45
C ASP A 251 -1.77 13.53 19.90
N GLU A 252 -2.93 13.23 19.31
CA GLU A 252 -3.70 12.00 19.58
C GLU A 252 -2.85 10.75 19.31
N ILE A 253 -2.24 10.64 18.13
CA ILE A 253 -1.37 9.51 17.76
C ILE A 253 -0.21 9.34 18.76
N LEU A 254 0.42 10.44 19.19
CA LEU A 254 1.54 10.40 20.13
C LEU A 254 1.11 10.16 21.58
N GLN A 255 -0.13 10.46 21.95
CA GLN A 255 -0.68 10.10 23.26
C GLN A 255 -0.82 8.58 23.40
N ASP A 256 -1.22 7.90 22.32
CA ASP A 256 -1.37 6.44 22.27
C ASP A 256 -0.03 5.69 22.21
N ASP A 257 1.05 6.37 21.81
CA ASP A 257 2.40 5.80 21.73
C ASP A 257 3.43 6.59 22.57
N SER A 258 3.47 6.27 23.86
CA SER A 258 4.37 6.92 24.81
C SER A 258 5.86 6.86 24.41
N GLN A 259 6.28 5.79 23.73
CA GLN A 259 7.66 5.62 23.27
C GLN A 259 7.96 6.58 22.11
N ALA A 260 7.08 6.66 21.12
CA ALA A 260 7.20 7.62 20.02
C ALA A 260 7.24 9.06 20.56
N ARG A 261 6.35 9.41 21.50
CA ARG A 261 6.34 10.73 22.14
C ARG A 261 7.64 11.05 22.85
N CYS A 262 8.18 10.13 23.63
CA CYS A 262 9.49 10.30 24.28
C CYS A 262 10.61 10.49 23.24
N ASN A 263 10.57 9.77 22.13
CA ASN A 263 11.56 9.88 21.06
C ASN A 263 11.49 11.25 20.36
N VAL A 264 10.28 11.76 20.08
CA VAL A 264 10.08 13.12 19.53
C VAL A 264 10.69 14.18 20.47
N LEU A 265 10.36 14.13 21.77
CA LEU A 265 10.90 15.08 22.75
C LEU A 265 12.43 15.00 22.86
N ASN A 266 12.98 13.79 22.80
CA ASN A 266 14.42 13.58 22.81
C ASN A 266 15.09 14.14 21.54
N LYS A 267 14.48 13.92 20.36
CA LYS A 267 14.96 14.47 19.09
C LYS A 267 14.96 16.00 19.09
N MET A 268 13.95 16.64 19.67
CA MET A 268 13.90 18.10 19.82
C MET A 268 15.03 18.63 20.71
N ARG A 269 15.37 17.91 21.78
CA ARG A 269 16.50 18.28 22.66
C ARG A 269 17.86 18.00 22.02
N TYR A 270 17.95 16.97 21.18
CA TYR A 270 19.19 16.49 20.60
C TYR A 270 19.02 16.22 19.09
N PRO A 271 19.01 17.27 18.25
CA PRO A 271 18.64 17.17 16.83
C PRO A 271 19.55 16.27 15.99
N SER A 272 20.78 16.03 16.45
CA SER A 272 21.80 15.23 15.75
C SER A 272 21.51 13.74 15.64
N ARG A 273 20.47 13.21 16.32
CA ARG A 273 20.14 11.77 16.26
C ARG A 273 19.21 11.49 15.08
N ILE A 274 19.69 10.79 14.07
CA ILE A 274 18.89 10.30 12.94
C ILE A 274 18.33 8.92 13.34
N HIS A 275 17.01 8.73 13.29
CA HIS A 275 16.35 7.47 13.62
C HIS A 275 15.87 6.63 12.43
N PRO A 276 15.74 7.06 11.14
CA PRO A 276 15.27 6.15 10.11
C PRO A 276 16.43 5.22 9.85
N LYS A 277 16.22 3.97 10.22
CA LYS A 277 17.21 2.92 10.07
C LYS A 277 17.41 2.60 8.59
N GLY A 278 18.48 1.88 8.27
CA GLY A 278 18.62 1.36 6.91
C GLY A 278 17.46 0.41 6.59
N LEU A 279 17.00 0.38 5.33
CA LEU A 279 15.88 -0.48 4.86
C LEU A 279 15.92 -1.90 5.43
N ARG A 280 17.12 -2.51 5.53
CA ARG A 280 17.33 -3.87 6.05
C ARG A 280 16.79 -4.09 7.46
N GLU A 281 16.71 -3.06 8.30
CA GLU A 281 16.22 -3.18 9.67
C GLU A 281 14.68 -3.27 9.76
N TYR A 282 14.01 -2.86 8.68
CA TYR A 282 12.55 -2.92 8.52
C TYR A 282 12.09 -4.12 7.68
N LEU A 283 13.01 -4.91 7.13
CA LEU A 283 12.67 -6.12 6.40
C LEU A 283 12.47 -7.30 7.37
N GLU A 284 11.48 -8.13 7.07
CA GLU A 284 11.33 -9.42 7.71
C GLU A 284 12.45 -10.35 7.24
N VAL A 285 13.08 -11.01 8.20
CA VAL A 285 14.03 -12.08 7.89
C VAL A 285 13.20 -13.23 7.36
N ASN A 286 13.36 -13.55 6.07
CA ASN A 286 12.86 -14.80 5.52
C ASN A 286 13.63 -15.92 6.21
N GLU A 287 13.18 -16.35 7.39
CA GLU A 287 13.61 -17.61 7.94
C GLU A 287 13.15 -18.65 6.93
N THR A 288 14.09 -19.16 6.14
CA THR A 288 13.85 -20.36 5.34
C THR A 288 13.48 -21.41 6.37
N LYS A 289 12.17 -21.61 6.59
CA LYS A 289 11.62 -22.64 7.46
C LYS A 289 12.12 -23.97 6.90
N LYS A 290 13.30 -24.38 7.35
CA LYS A 290 13.82 -25.73 7.17
C LYS A 290 12.86 -26.62 7.93
N ASP A 291 11.89 -27.20 7.22
CA ASP A 291 11.06 -28.37 7.58
C ASP A 291 10.94 -28.64 9.08
N SER A 292 10.61 -27.61 9.85
CA SER A 292 10.49 -27.72 11.28
C SER A 292 9.06 -28.12 11.49
N HIS A 293 8.85 -29.44 11.55
CA HIS A 293 7.73 -30.13 12.18
C HIS A 293 6.60 -29.16 12.54
N LEU A 294 5.65 -28.97 11.62
CA LEU A 294 4.39 -28.28 11.86
C LEU A 294 3.71 -28.97 13.06
N ARG A 295 3.99 -28.47 14.26
CA ARG A 295 3.12 -28.64 15.41
C ARG A 295 1.82 -27.97 15.03
N VAL A 296 0.82 -28.79 14.77
CA VAL A 296 -0.57 -28.43 14.45
C VAL A 296 -1.29 -27.82 15.68
N ASP A 297 -0.53 -27.29 16.65
CA ASP A 297 -1.05 -26.77 17.93
C ASP A 297 -1.29 -25.26 17.91
N VAL A 298 -0.99 -24.56 16.80
CA VAL A 298 -1.41 -23.16 16.68
C VAL A 298 -2.87 -23.17 16.30
N GLY A 299 -3.70 -23.03 17.34
CA GLY A 299 -5.10 -22.70 17.24
C GLY A 299 -5.35 -21.74 16.09
N LEU A 300 -6.04 -22.27 15.11
CA LEU A 300 -6.76 -21.62 14.03
C LEU A 300 -7.89 -20.74 14.62
N ALA A 301 -7.57 -19.92 15.63
CA ALA A 301 -8.52 -19.13 16.41
C ALA A 301 -9.21 -18.03 15.57
N GLY A 302 -8.72 -17.77 14.35
CA GLY A 302 -9.38 -16.90 13.38
C GLY A 302 -10.40 -17.58 12.46
N LEU A 303 -10.39 -18.92 12.33
CA LEU A 303 -11.31 -19.63 11.42
C LEU A 303 -12.54 -20.24 12.14
N SER A 304 -12.62 -20.14 13.47
CA SER A 304 -13.76 -20.62 14.28
C SER A 304 -14.78 -19.53 14.63
N MET A 305 -14.58 -18.28 14.23
CA MET A 305 -15.56 -17.24 14.50
C MET A 305 -16.61 -17.23 13.39
N ARG A 306 -17.87 -17.52 13.78
CA ARG A 306 -19.15 -17.23 13.08
C ARG A 306 -19.88 -18.41 12.43
N GLU A 307 -20.09 -19.47 13.20
CA GLU A 307 -21.24 -20.38 13.05
C GLU A 307 -22.19 -20.23 14.26
N LYS A 308 -22.69 -19.02 14.46
CA LYS A 308 -23.85 -18.64 15.28
C LYS A 308 -24.47 -17.49 14.50
N GLU A 309 -25.72 -17.45 14.08
CA GLU A 309 -26.96 -17.90 14.72
C GLU A 309 -28.04 -17.70 13.64
N ASN A 310 -28.80 -18.74 13.29
CA ASN A 310 -30.12 -18.64 12.64
C ASN A 310 -30.79 -20.00 12.79
N LYS A 311 -31.04 -20.38 14.05
CA LYS A 311 -31.99 -21.45 14.34
C LYS A 311 -33.31 -20.77 14.71
N THR A 312 -34.16 -20.69 13.70
CA THR A 312 -35.58 -20.39 13.79
C THR A 312 -36.18 -21.16 14.96
N ILE A 313 -36.60 -20.45 15.99
CA ILE A 313 -37.48 -20.99 17.02
C ILE A 313 -38.88 -20.53 16.64
N ASP A 314 -39.64 -21.43 16.03
CA ASP A 314 -41.10 -21.37 16.01
C ASP A 314 -41.58 -21.60 17.45
N PHE A 315 -42.09 -20.56 18.11
CA PHE A 315 -42.99 -20.72 19.24
C PHE A 315 -44.33 -20.08 18.92
N ASN A 316 -45.24 -20.96 18.52
CA ASN A 316 -46.67 -20.79 18.48
C ASN A 316 -47.21 -20.85 19.92
N GLY A 317 -48.04 -19.88 20.33
CA GLY A 317 -48.69 -19.89 21.65
C GLY A 317 -49.41 -18.60 22.00
N ASN A 318 -50.66 -18.47 21.56
CA ASN A 318 -51.65 -17.49 22.01
C ASN A 318 -51.76 -17.40 23.55
N SER A 319 -51.88 -16.19 24.08
CA SER A 319 -52.94 -15.86 25.04
C SER A 319 -53.12 -14.36 25.21
N ASP A 320 -54.40 -14.04 25.39
CA ASP A 320 -55.12 -12.78 25.31
C ASP A 320 -55.10 -11.98 26.63
N LEU A 321 -55.56 -10.72 26.55
CA LEU A 321 -56.04 -9.81 27.60
C LEU A 321 -55.04 -9.00 28.47
N GLY A 322 -55.23 -7.66 28.47
CA GLY A 322 -54.98 -6.83 29.66
C GLY A 322 -54.55 -5.37 29.42
N LEU A 323 -55.51 -4.47 29.29
CA LEU A 323 -55.38 -3.00 29.36
C LEU A 323 -54.77 -2.50 30.68
N THR A 324 -53.89 -1.49 30.60
CA THR A 324 -53.74 -0.24 31.42
C THR A 324 -52.33 0.30 31.13
N GLY A 325 -52.08 1.46 30.53
CA GLY A 325 -52.56 2.79 30.92
C GLY A 325 -51.71 3.29 32.09
N ILE A 326 -50.73 4.17 31.84
CA ILE A 326 -50.28 5.31 32.68
C ILE A 326 -49.12 6.02 31.97
N GLU A 327 -49.41 7.28 31.59
CA GLU A 327 -48.47 8.34 31.28
C GLU A 327 -47.71 8.77 32.55
N CYS A 328 -46.44 9.18 32.41
CA CYS A 328 -45.87 10.17 33.32
C CYS A 328 -44.94 11.10 32.55
N GLN A 329 -45.47 12.30 32.26
CA GLN A 329 -44.71 13.51 31.96
C GLN A 329 -44.40 14.29 33.24
N SER A 330 -43.41 15.20 33.12
CA SER A 330 -43.09 16.35 33.99
C SER A 330 -42.36 16.00 35.31
N SER A 331 -41.39 16.78 35.81
CA SER A 331 -41.31 18.23 35.80
C SER A 331 -39.88 18.78 35.88
N VAL A 332 -39.76 19.97 35.29
CA VAL A 332 -38.76 21.02 35.50
C VAL A 332 -38.95 21.61 36.91
N GLU A 333 -37.87 21.90 37.64
CA GLU A 333 -37.87 23.05 38.56
C GLU A 333 -36.47 23.64 38.78
N THR A 334 -36.47 24.96 38.92
CA THR A 334 -35.37 25.89 38.69
C THR A 334 -35.10 26.71 39.96
N ALA A 335 -33.88 26.61 40.49
CA ALA A 335 -33.06 27.66 41.15
C ALA A 335 -33.53 28.28 42.50
N PRO A 336 -32.84 29.29 43.13
CA PRO A 336 -31.42 29.76 43.07
C PRO A 336 -30.81 30.11 44.49
N ILE A 337 -29.70 30.91 44.51
CA ILE A 337 -29.22 31.88 45.56
C ILE A 337 -28.24 31.31 46.65
N LEU A 338 -27.06 31.87 47.04
CA LEU A 338 -26.27 33.10 46.80
C LEU A 338 -24.80 32.99 47.35
N LEU A 339 -23.89 33.79 46.75
CA LEU A 339 -22.75 34.56 47.32
C LEU A 339 -21.47 33.91 47.90
N SER A 340 -20.32 34.17 47.24
CA SER A 340 -19.24 35.06 47.76
C SER A 340 -18.27 35.40 46.61
N VAL A 341 -18.31 36.60 46.03
CA VAL A 341 -17.45 37.78 46.32
C VAL A 341 -15.94 37.52 46.14
N SER A 342 -15.40 38.13 45.07
CA SER A 342 -13.99 38.30 44.70
C SER A 342 -13.20 39.17 45.70
N PRO A 343 -11.88 39.37 45.50
CA PRO A 343 -11.52 40.54 44.69
C PRO A 343 -10.35 40.36 43.72
N ASP A 344 -10.38 41.28 42.76
CA ASP A 344 -9.43 41.58 41.70
C ASP A 344 -7.98 41.76 42.15
N VAL A 345 -7.05 41.39 41.27
CA VAL A 345 -5.73 42.04 41.17
C VAL A 345 -5.54 42.56 39.76
N ASN A 346 -5.67 43.88 39.65
CA ASN A 346 -5.22 44.71 38.55
C ASN A 346 -3.70 44.58 38.36
N LEU A 347 -3.25 44.32 37.13
CA LEU A 347 -1.90 44.67 36.67
C LEU A 347 -2.05 45.56 35.44
N GLY A 348 -1.73 46.85 35.63
CA GLY A 348 -1.79 47.88 34.60
C GLY A 348 -0.61 47.82 33.61
N PRO A 349 -0.68 48.64 32.54
CA PRO A 349 0.33 48.67 31.49
C PRO A 349 1.49 49.60 31.88
N GLY A 350 2.69 49.05 32.00
CA GLY A 350 3.93 49.81 32.18
C GLY A 350 4.54 50.18 30.83
N GLN A 351 4.52 51.48 30.51
CA GLN A 351 5.43 52.10 29.54
C GLN A 351 6.87 51.98 30.03
N VAL A 352 7.79 51.52 29.18
CA VAL A 352 9.23 51.80 29.32
C VAL A 352 9.77 52.30 27.99
N GLN A 353 10.62 53.28 28.16
CA GLN A 353 11.12 54.29 27.25
C GLN A 353 12.39 53.82 26.51
N MET A 354 12.63 54.47 25.38
CA MET A 354 13.81 54.46 24.51
C MET A 354 15.15 54.17 25.20
N ASP A 355 15.99 53.35 24.55
CA ASP A 355 17.45 53.48 24.63
C ASP A 355 18.08 53.19 23.26
N ASP A 356 18.86 54.16 22.78
CA ASP A 356 19.61 54.16 21.53
C ASP A 356 20.98 53.51 21.78
N GLY A 357 21.10 52.23 21.41
CA GLY A 357 22.34 51.45 21.51
C GLY A 357 22.94 51.13 20.15
N LYS A 358 23.87 51.97 19.71
CA LYS A 358 24.71 51.88 18.51
C LYS A 358 25.94 51.03 18.81
N GLU A 359 26.21 49.96 18.05
CA GLU A 359 27.49 49.21 17.90
C GLU A 359 27.15 47.86 17.21
N ASP A 360 27.94 47.19 16.39
CA ASP A 360 29.13 47.50 15.60
C ASP A 360 29.17 46.39 14.53
N VAL A 361 29.54 46.74 13.30
CA VAL A 361 29.60 45.81 12.16
C VAL A 361 30.97 45.13 12.11
N PRO A 362 31.09 43.79 12.12
CA PRO A 362 32.36 43.14 11.82
C PRO A 362 32.54 42.89 10.32
N ASP A 363 33.52 43.59 9.76
CA ASP A 363 34.15 43.35 8.47
C ASP A 363 34.61 41.88 8.32
N THR A 364 33.98 41.13 7.42
CA THR A 364 34.49 39.83 7.00
C THR A 364 35.40 39.99 5.79
N LYS A 365 36.71 39.99 6.06
CA LYS A 365 37.79 39.93 5.06
C LYS A 365 37.65 38.68 4.19
N ARG A 366 37.47 38.91 2.89
CA ARG A 366 37.51 37.89 1.83
C ARG A 366 38.97 37.56 1.50
N SER A 367 39.42 36.37 1.89
CA SER A 367 40.69 35.79 1.46
C SER A 367 40.60 35.35 0.01
N ASN A 368 41.34 36.01 -0.89
CA ASN A 368 41.51 35.58 -2.27
C ASN A 368 42.82 34.79 -2.37
N ALA A 369 42.70 33.46 -2.50
CA ALA A 369 43.82 32.56 -2.76
C ALA A 369 44.21 32.68 -4.24
N GLY A 370 45.50 32.91 -4.49
CA GLY A 370 46.09 32.86 -5.81
C GLY A 370 46.50 31.45 -6.21
N HIS A 371 46.79 31.33 -7.52
CA HIS A 371 47.70 30.38 -8.15
C HIS A 371 47.28 28.90 -8.18
N VAL A 372 47.02 28.36 -9.39
CA VAL A 372 47.91 27.43 -10.12
C VAL A 372 47.20 27.01 -11.41
N ARG A 373 47.73 27.37 -12.57
CA ARG A 373 47.59 26.59 -13.81
C ARG A 373 48.75 26.89 -14.75
N GLY A 374 49.73 26.00 -14.74
CA GLY A 374 50.76 25.89 -15.76
C GLY A 374 50.48 24.67 -16.64
N SER A 375 50.34 24.92 -17.95
CA SER A 375 50.90 24.22 -19.13
C SER A 375 50.71 22.70 -19.34
N PRO A 376 50.98 22.15 -20.54
CA PRO A 376 51.04 22.74 -21.88
C PRO A 376 50.23 21.98 -22.95
N SER A 377 50.12 22.66 -24.09
CA SER A 377 49.91 22.16 -25.45
C SER A 377 50.87 21.03 -25.84
N GLY A 378 50.33 20.04 -26.56
CA GLY A 378 51.09 19.03 -27.31
C GLY A 378 50.44 18.81 -28.68
N GLU A 379 51.06 19.38 -29.70
CA GLU A 379 50.91 19.01 -31.11
C GLU A 379 51.69 17.71 -31.40
N GLY A 380 51.26 16.97 -32.43
CA GLY A 380 52.02 15.89 -33.08
C GLY A 380 51.08 14.85 -33.70
N THR A 381 50.59 15.04 -34.92
CA THR A 381 51.10 14.54 -36.23
C THR A 381 51.04 13.01 -36.47
N SER A 382 50.39 12.68 -37.59
CA SER A 382 50.61 11.57 -38.53
C SER A 382 50.31 10.12 -38.07
N ASN A 383 49.25 9.52 -38.64
CA ASN A 383 49.27 8.82 -39.94
C ASN A 383 47.84 8.51 -40.42
#